data_AF-A0A2S9FQK4-F1
#
_entry.id   AF-A0A2S9FQK4-F1
#
_cell.length_a   1.000
_cell.length_b   1.000
_cell.length_c   1.000
_cell.angle_alpha   90.00
_cell.angle_beta   90.00
_cell.angle_gamma   90.00
#
_symmetry.space_group_name_H-M   'P 1'
#
loop_
_entity.id
_entity.type
_entity.pdbx_description
1 polymer ?
#
loop_
_entity_poly.entity_id
_entity_poly.type
_entity_poly.pdbx_seq_one_letter_code
_entity_poly.pdbx_strand_id
1 'polypeptide(L)'
;FGDADALAQAIDANTVAVLLEPIQGEAGIIVPPDDYLPRVRASPDWISSAIISTLCSVHNARTGRTFACDHWGVVPDIYLLGKALGGGVVPLSAVVADRDVL
;
A
#
# COMPACT_ATOMS: atom_id res chain seq x y z
N PHE A 1 -0.72 5.99 -12.03
CA PHE A 1 -1.08 4.80 -11.24
C PHE A 1 -1.02 3.58 -12.13
N GLY A 2 -0.53 2.44 -11.65
CA GLY A 2 -0.35 1.25 -12.49
C GLY A 2 0.87 1.28 -13.43
N ASP A 3 1.76 2.27 -13.27
CA ASP A 3 3.00 2.40 -14.04
C ASP A 3 4.19 2.36 -13.07
N ALA A 4 4.88 1.22 -13.03
CA ALA A 4 6.00 0.99 -12.12
C ALA A 4 7.27 1.72 -12.58
N ASP A 5 7.45 1.91 -13.89
CA ASP A 5 8.63 2.58 -14.45
C ASP A 5 8.57 4.08 -14.19
N ALA A 6 7.39 4.69 -14.37
CA ALA A 6 7.17 6.09 -14.01
C ALA A 6 7.34 6.32 -12.50
N LEU A 7 6.92 5.37 -11.66
CA LEU A 7 7.16 5.46 -10.22
C LEU A 7 8.66 5.39 -9.90
N ALA A 8 9.39 4.43 -10.47
CA ALA A 8 10.82 4.28 -10.24
C ALA A 8 11.59 5.55 -10.66
N GLN A 9 11.23 6.15 -11.79
CA GLN A 9 11.83 7.41 -12.27
C GLN A 9 11.55 8.61 -11.36
N ALA A 10 10.47 8.58 -10.56
CA ALA A 10 10.14 9.65 -9.63
C ALA A 10 10.87 9.52 -8.28
N ILE A 11 11.49 8.39 -8.00
CA ILE A 11 12.25 8.13 -6.77
C ILE A 11 13.67 8.69 -6.94
N ASP A 12 14.12 9.46 -5.96
CA ASP A 12 15.45 10.04 -5.91
C ASP A 12 16.09 9.89 -4.52
N ALA A 13 17.30 10.44 -4.36
CA ALA A 13 18.05 10.38 -3.09
C ALA A 13 17.37 11.10 -1.91
N ASN A 14 16.32 11.90 -2.15
CA ASN A 14 15.56 12.61 -1.12
C ASN A 14 14.23 11.93 -0.79
N THR A 15 13.87 10.87 -1.52
CA THR A 15 12.62 10.15 -1.35
C THR A 15 12.73 9.18 -0.17
N VAL A 16 11.83 9.31 0.81
CA VAL A 16 11.84 8.49 2.04
C VAL A 16 10.71 7.46 2.13
N ALA A 17 9.67 7.58 1.30
CA ALA A 17 8.46 6.77 1.37
C ALA A 17 7.68 6.81 0.04
N VAL A 18 6.91 5.76 -0.26
CA VAL A 18 5.90 5.75 -1.32
C VAL A 18 4.54 5.37 -0.76
N LEU A 19 3.69 6.36 -0.51
CA LEU A 19 2.31 6.17 -0.10
C LEU A 19 1.44 5.77 -1.31
N LEU A 20 0.80 4.59 -1.29
CA LEU A 20 -0.05 4.13 -2.39
C LEU A 20 -1.23 3.30 -1.90
N GLU A 21 -2.36 3.39 -2.60
CA GLU A 21 -3.46 2.43 -2.45
C GLU A 21 -3.23 1.22 -3.37
N PRO A 22 -3.39 -0.03 -2.90
CA PRO A 22 -3.27 -1.22 -3.76
C PRO A 22 -4.31 -1.23 -4.88
N ILE A 23 -5.48 -0.67 -4.61
CA ILE A 23 -6.59 -0.41 -5.54
C ILE A 23 -7.09 0.98 -5.16
N GLN A 24 -7.11 1.93 -6.10
CA GLN A 24 -7.54 3.30 -5.77
C GLN A 24 -9.06 3.34 -5.58
N GLY A 25 -9.50 3.60 -4.35
CA GLY A 25 -10.93 3.62 -4.03
C GLY A 25 -11.64 4.84 -4.61
N GLU A 26 -11.22 6.03 -4.16
CA GLU A 26 -11.90 7.31 -4.46
C GLU A 26 -11.73 7.76 -5.91
N ALA A 27 -10.73 7.24 -6.62
CA ALA A 27 -10.48 7.53 -8.03
C ALA A 27 -11.38 6.70 -8.98
N GLY A 28 -12.36 5.94 -8.46
CA GLY A 28 -13.29 5.14 -9.26
C GLY A 28 -12.97 3.65 -9.29
N ILE A 29 -12.47 3.08 -8.18
CA ILE A 29 -12.14 1.65 -8.05
C ILE A 29 -11.18 1.18 -9.14
N ILE A 30 -9.98 1.76 -9.16
CA ILE A 30 -8.97 1.45 -10.16
C ILE A 30 -8.10 0.30 -9.66
N VAL A 31 -8.24 -0.86 -10.29
CA VAL A 31 -7.36 -2.02 -10.09
C VAL A 31 -6.11 -1.83 -10.97
N PRO A 32 -4.89 -1.91 -10.42
CA PRO A 32 -3.68 -1.78 -11.23
C PRO A 32 -3.44 -3.05 -12.06
N PRO A 33 -2.52 -2.99 -13.05
CA PRO A 33 -1.99 -4.20 -13.68
C PRO A 33 -1.40 -5.18 -12.67
N ASP A 34 -1.50 -6.49 -12.95
CA ASP A 34 -1.12 -7.54 -11.98
C ASP A 34 0.37 -7.55 -11.61
N ASP A 35 1.22 -7.04 -12.50
CA ASP A 35 2.65 -6.93 -12.26
C ASP A 35 3.04 -5.63 -11.54
N TYR A 36 2.12 -4.66 -11.39
CA TYR A 36 2.43 -3.35 -10.83
C TYR A 36 2.97 -3.43 -9.40
N LEU A 37 2.19 -3.92 -8.43
CA LEU A 37 2.63 -3.97 -7.02
C LEU A 37 3.86 -4.88 -6.82
N PRO A 38 3.98 -6.06 -7.48
CA PRO A 38 5.21 -6.85 -7.44
C PRO A 38 6.43 -6.09 -7.98
N ARG A 39 6.30 -5.39 -9.11
CA ARG A 39 7.40 -4.59 -9.68
C ARG A 39 7.75 -3.40 -8.82
N VAL A 40 6.74 -2.72 -8.28
CA VAL A 40 6.92 -1.68 -7.27
C VAL A 40 7.74 -2.27 -6.14
N ARG A 41 7.36 -3.39 -5.50
CA ARG A 41 8.12 -3.97 -4.38
C ARG A 41 9.55 -4.42 -4.73
N ALA A 42 9.80 -4.83 -5.98
CA ALA A 42 11.07 -5.37 -6.43
C ALA A 42 12.12 -4.32 -6.88
N SER A 43 11.77 -3.03 -6.95
CA SER A 43 12.69 -2.01 -7.48
C SER A 43 14.03 -1.96 -6.71
N PRO A 44 15.19 -1.97 -7.38
CA PRO A 44 16.48 -1.86 -6.70
C PRO A 44 16.72 -0.49 -6.04
N ASP A 45 15.97 0.54 -6.46
CA ASP A 45 16.09 1.91 -5.97
C ASP A 45 15.47 2.11 -4.56
N TRP A 46 14.91 1.05 -3.95
CA TRP A 46 14.46 1.05 -2.55
C TRP A 46 15.63 0.99 -1.56
N ILE A 47 16.58 1.91 -1.66
CA ILE A 47 17.77 1.86 -0.82
C ILE A 47 17.46 2.21 0.65
N SER A 48 16.36 2.86 0.99
CA SER A 48 15.98 3.11 2.40
C SER A 48 14.49 3.45 2.63
N SER A 49 13.66 3.38 1.57
CA SER A 49 12.53 4.32 1.43
C SER A 49 11.17 3.68 1.16
N ALA A 50 11.01 2.38 1.37
CA ALA A 50 9.83 1.66 0.90
C ALA A 50 8.69 1.61 1.92
N ILE A 51 8.28 2.72 2.51
CA ILE A 51 7.01 2.74 3.27
C ILE A 51 5.86 2.66 2.25
N ILE A 52 5.45 1.44 1.84
CA ILE A 52 4.21 1.22 1.06
C ILE A 52 3.04 1.39 2.01
N SER A 53 2.69 2.63 2.28
CA SER A 53 1.61 2.94 3.20
C SER A 53 0.28 2.80 2.48
N THR A 54 -0.52 1.79 2.85
CA THR A 54 -1.79 1.51 2.16
C THR A 54 -2.92 2.27 2.83
N LEU A 55 -3.51 3.26 2.15
CA LEU A 55 -4.67 3.94 2.71
C LEU A 55 -5.91 3.02 2.62
N CYS A 56 -6.30 2.54 3.79
CA CYS A 56 -7.55 1.91 4.17
C CYS A 56 -8.80 2.31 3.33
N SER A 57 -9.06 1.61 2.24
CA SER A 57 -10.43 1.34 1.74
C SER A 57 -10.66 -0.15 1.44
N VAL A 58 -9.63 -0.99 1.56
CA VAL A 58 -9.62 -2.37 1.04
C VAL A 58 -9.11 -3.43 2.01
N HIS A 59 -8.98 -3.12 3.30
CA HIS A 59 -8.82 -4.14 4.35
C HIS A 59 -10.19 -4.62 4.87
N ASN A 60 -10.22 -5.70 5.64
CA ASN A 60 -11.44 -6.34 6.17
C ASN A 60 -12.33 -6.97 5.08
N ALA A 61 -11.71 -7.79 4.22
CA ALA A 61 -12.38 -8.61 3.20
C ALA A 61 -13.13 -7.84 2.10
N ARG A 62 -13.01 -6.51 2.02
CA ARG A 62 -13.73 -5.69 1.02
C ARG A 62 -13.44 -6.12 -0.42
N THR A 63 -12.22 -6.58 -0.69
CA THR A 63 -11.78 -7.07 -2.00
C THR A 63 -11.69 -8.60 -2.08
N GLY A 64 -12.19 -9.33 -1.07
CA GLY A 64 -12.11 -10.80 -1.00
C GLY A 64 -10.85 -11.34 -0.31
N ARG A 65 -9.95 -10.48 0.16
CA ARG A 65 -8.77 -10.82 0.99
C ARG A 65 -8.70 -9.92 2.22
N THR A 66 -7.96 -10.35 3.25
CA THR A 66 -7.77 -9.54 4.47
C THR A 66 -7.15 -8.20 4.13
N PHE A 67 -6.09 -8.21 3.31
CA PHE A 67 -5.50 -7.02 2.71
C PHE A 67 -5.54 -7.13 1.18
N ALA A 68 -5.76 -6.02 0.48
CA ALA A 68 -5.75 -6.04 -0.99
C ALA A 68 -4.39 -6.45 -1.58
N CYS A 69 -3.28 -6.12 -0.93
CA CYS A 69 -1.95 -6.54 -1.39
C CYS A 69 -1.79 -8.05 -1.48
N ASP A 70 -2.59 -8.83 -0.71
CA ASP A 70 -2.57 -10.29 -0.72
C ASP A 70 -2.96 -10.87 -2.09
N HIS A 71 -3.70 -10.12 -2.92
CA HIS A 71 -4.01 -10.54 -4.29
C HIS A 71 -2.77 -10.68 -5.17
N TRP A 72 -1.70 -9.94 -4.84
CA TRP A 72 -0.44 -9.95 -5.59
C TRP A 72 0.74 -10.47 -4.76
N GLY A 73 0.49 -11.02 -3.57
CA GLY A 73 1.53 -11.58 -2.70
C GLY A 73 2.53 -10.53 -2.20
N VAL A 74 2.14 -9.26 -2.10
CA VAL A 74 3.00 -8.16 -1.65
C VAL A 74 2.74 -7.86 -0.19
N VAL A 75 3.80 -7.81 0.62
CA VAL A 75 3.75 -7.34 2.01
C VAL A 75 4.38 -5.94 2.06
N PRO A 76 3.59 -4.89 2.39
CA PRO A 76 4.10 -3.56 2.63
C PRO A 76 4.81 -3.44 3.99
N ASP A 77 5.73 -2.48 4.09
CA ASP A 77 6.46 -2.19 5.33
C ASP A 77 5.59 -1.45 6.36
N ILE A 78 4.56 -0.69 5.93
CA ILE A 78 3.58 -0.04 6.81
C ILE A 78 2.15 -0.21 6.29
N TYR A 79 1.23 -0.63 7.15
CA TYR A 79 -0.20 -0.58 6.91
C TYR A 79 -0.82 0.63 7.61
N LEU A 80 -1.65 1.40 6.88
CA LEU A 80 -2.59 2.35 7.48
C LEU A 80 -3.98 1.75 7.51
N LEU A 81 -4.50 1.56 8.71
CA LEU A 81 -5.78 0.93 8.96
C LEU A 81 -6.73 1.94 9.62
N GLY A 82 -8.01 1.81 9.29
CA GLY A 82 -9.07 2.72 9.72
C GLY A 82 -10.42 2.24 9.21
N LYS A 83 -11.38 3.16 8.97
CA LYS A 83 -12.73 2.86 8.45
C LYS A 83 -13.38 1.67 9.17
N ALA A 84 -13.45 0.52 8.51
CA ALA A 84 -14.06 -0.71 9.02
C ALA A 84 -13.30 -1.35 10.20
N LEU A 85 -12.10 -0.86 10.54
CA LEU A 85 -11.29 -1.36 11.65
C LEU A 85 -12.05 -1.26 12.98
N GLY A 86 -12.78 -0.17 13.18
CA GLY A 86 -13.62 0.02 14.37
C GLY A 86 -14.96 -0.72 14.35
N GLY A 87 -15.22 -1.54 13.33
CA GLY A 87 -16.46 -2.30 13.16
C GLY A 87 -17.72 -1.45 13.01
N GLY A 88 -17.59 -0.14 12.77
CA GLY A 88 -18.72 0.80 12.84
C GLY A 88 -19.22 1.08 14.26
N VAL A 89 -18.51 0.63 15.29
CA VAL A 89 -18.88 0.78 16.71
C VAL A 89 -18.05 1.85 17.40
N VAL A 90 -16.74 1.90 17.12
CA VAL A 90 -15.80 2.83 17.75
C VAL A 90 -14.94 3.49 16.67
N PRO A 91 -14.66 4.80 16.73
CA PRO A 91 -13.69 5.42 15.84
C PRO A 91 -12.29 4.88 16.15
N LEU A 92 -11.71 4.13 15.21
CA LEU A 92 -10.42 3.48 15.38
C LEU A 92 -9.60 3.55 14.09
N SER A 93 -8.34 3.95 14.25
CA SER A 93 -7.29 3.86 13.24
C SER A 93 -6.04 3.23 13.85
N ALA A 94 -5.19 2.66 12.99
CA ALA A 94 -3.91 2.08 13.40
C ALA A 94 -2.85 2.29 12.31
N VAL A 95 -1.61 2.44 12.76
CA VAL A 95 -0.41 2.33 11.94
C VAL A 95 0.27 1.04 12.40
N VAL A 96 0.51 0.12 11.46
CA VAL A 96 1.15 -1.17 11.76
C VAL A 96 2.37 -1.30 10.86
N ALA A 97 3.54 -1.57 11.43
CA ALA A 97 4.77 -1.73 10.69
C ALA A 97 5.70 -2.69 11.42
N ASP A 98 6.76 -3.12 10.72
CA ASP A 98 7.84 -3.88 11.35
C ASP A 98 8.58 -3.04 12.41
N ARG A 99 9.21 -3.72 13.36
CA ARG A 99 9.83 -3.08 14.54
C ARG A 99 11.02 -2.19 14.19
N ASP A 100 11.72 -2.46 13.11
CA ASP A 100 12.82 -1.61 12.63
C ASP A 100 12.32 -0.34 11.92
N VAL A 101 11.03 -0.28 11.59
CA VAL A 101 10.36 0.90 11.02
C VAL A 101 9.72 1.80 12.10
N LEU A 102 9.32 1.24 13.27
CA LEU A 102 8.68 1.94 14.40
C LEU A 102 9.59 2.07 15.63
#